data_AF-A0A1L8DW26-F1
#
_entry.id   AF-A0A1L8DW26-F1
#
_cell.length_a   1.000
_cell.length_b   1.000
_cell.length_c   1.000
_cell.angle_alpha   90.00
_cell.angle_beta   90.00
_cell.angle_gamma   90.00
#
_symmetry.space_group_name_H-M   'P 1'
#
loop_
_entity.id
_entity.type
_entity.pdbx_description
1 polymer ?
#
loop_
_entity_poly.entity_id
_entity_poly.type
_entity_poly.pdbx_seq_one_letter_code
_entity_poly.pdbx_strand_id
1 'polypeptide(L)'
;SMTSIDDLSLIEQKDAEIAALRLQCNDIEGKCDELVKKVDAANEEKDRLEKANALLEESVRVCQVQKDLICEEQDKIQNIQLEEISKLKNLVMFRDQEAVDRLQALKQTQQQLDQCRSEVTRLQEFESMLEDVKERCAEENEGLKRRLNEAEMRLSEQDGAHGRTEAELRDEIEGLNGKIRELTVAVEHEKKEKAKIVLKNAEISQSEEILKQSLREEQDEIAELGEKVTKLQGELKERNSREASLEEQIQQLQTILDGETDKLARIDQLSTELSEKNKTIKQLNQRLGDMKKTLQQEIKSNNNVTGSTSSNHIQPAQSPLPEKIPEKFVDGAVVMDEVNFKYLKHVIFKFLTSREVEARHLIKAVATLLHLTTDEERILHETLDWKTSWFRAPS
;
A
#
# COMPACT_ATOMS: atom_id res chain seq x y z
N SER A 1 66.46 96.77 -217.88
CA SER A 1 67.72 96.00 -217.77
C SER A 1 67.88 95.57 -216.32
N MET A 2 68.29 94.36 -215.96
CA MET A 2 68.36 93.06 -216.66
C MET A 2 68.65 91.96 -215.60
N THR A 3 68.21 90.71 -215.78
CA THR A 3 68.31 89.55 -214.82
C THR A 3 67.62 89.77 -213.45
N SER A 4 66.85 88.87 -212.81
CA SER A 4 66.37 87.48 -213.06
C SER A 4 67.39 86.32 -212.99
N ILE A 5 67.17 85.24 -212.22
CA ILE A 5 66.11 85.02 -211.19
C ILE A 5 66.41 83.99 -210.07
N ASP A 6 67.46 83.16 -210.18
CA ASP A 6 67.53 81.87 -209.46
C ASP A 6 67.96 81.92 -207.97
N ASP A 7 68.74 82.93 -207.55
CA ASP A 7 69.34 82.98 -206.20
C ASP A 7 68.32 83.00 -205.03
N LEU A 8 67.06 83.39 -205.28
CA LEU A 8 66.00 83.37 -204.27
C LEU A 8 65.71 81.96 -203.75
N SER A 9 65.71 80.95 -204.63
CA SER A 9 65.22 79.61 -204.27
C SER A 9 66.11 78.88 -203.27
N LEU A 10 67.44 79.10 -203.34
CA LEU A 10 68.39 78.49 -202.41
C LEU A 10 68.34 79.14 -201.01
N ILE A 11 68.00 80.44 -200.96
CA ILE A 11 67.78 81.16 -199.70
C ILE A 11 66.51 80.64 -199.03
N GLU A 12 65.39 80.53 -199.76
CA GLU A 12 64.14 79.96 -199.23
C GLU A 12 64.34 78.55 -198.65
N GLN A 13 65.13 77.69 -199.30
CA GLN A 13 65.43 76.35 -198.77
C GLN A 13 66.24 76.39 -197.46
N LYS A 14 67.22 77.31 -197.34
CA LYS A 14 68.04 77.42 -196.13
C LYS A 14 67.32 78.12 -194.98
N ASP A 15 66.48 79.11 -195.27
CA ASP A 15 65.59 79.70 -194.27
C ASP A 15 64.53 78.69 -193.79
N ALA A 16 64.03 77.80 -194.65
CA ALA A 16 63.16 76.70 -194.23
C ALA A 16 63.88 75.68 -193.32
N GLU A 17 65.14 75.35 -193.60
CA GLU A 17 65.94 74.45 -192.75
C GLU A 17 66.31 75.09 -191.40
N ILE A 18 66.64 76.39 -191.39
CA ILE A 18 66.84 77.18 -190.16
C ILE A 18 65.54 77.32 -189.38
N ALA A 19 64.40 77.51 -190.05
CA ALA A 19 63.08 77.54 -189.41
C ALA A 19 62.73 76.18 -188.80
N ALA A 20 63.03 75.07 -189.48
CA ALA A 20 62.82 73.71 -188.96
C ALA A 20 63.70 73.44 -187.73
N LEU A 21 64.98 73.81 -187.77
CA LEU A 21 65.89 73.67 -186.61
C LEU A 21 65.48 74.59 -185.46
N ARG A 22 65.01 75.82 -185.72
CA ARG A 22 64.43 76.70 -184.68
C ARG A 22 63.15 76.12 -184.10
N LEU A 23 62.28 75.53 -184.92
CA LEU A 23 61.07 74.85 -184.44
C LEU A 23 61.43 73.64 -183.57
N GLN A 24 62.45 72.87 -183.95
CA GLN A 24 62.96 71.75 -183.17
C GLN A 24 63.65 72.20 -181.87
N CYS A 25 64.39 73.31 -181.88
CA CYS A 25 64.92 73.93 -180.66
C CYS A 25 63.78 74.39 -179.74
N ASN A 26 62.76 75.09 -180.25
CA ASN A 26 61.60 75.52 -179.47
C ASN A 26 60.78 74.33 -178.92
N ASP A 27 60.68 73.23 -179.67
CA ASP A 27 60.02 71.99 -179.25
C ASP A 27 60.83 71.24 -178.16
N ILE A 28 62.16 71.22 -178.28
CA ILE A 28 63.06 70.68 -177.24
C ILE A 28 63.05 71.59 -176.00
N GLU A 29 63.08 72.91 -176.17
CA GLU A 29 63.01 73.91 -175.09
C GLU A 29 61.67 73.82 -174.37
N GLY A 30 60.55 73.74 -175.10
CA GLY A 30 59.22 73.48 -174.55
C GLY A 30 59.11 72.14 -173.81
N LYS A 31 59.80 71.08 -174.29
CA LYS A 31 59.89 69.79 -173.58
C LYS A 31 60.77 69.86 -172.34
N CYS A 32 61.85 70.63 -172.35
CA CYS A 32 62.66 70.91 -171.16
C CYS A 32 61.83 71.69 -170.13
N ASP A 33 61.10 72.72 -170.56
CA ASP A 33 60.19 73.51 -169.73
C ASP A 33 59.08 72.66 -169.11
N GLU A 34 58.51 71.73 -169.88
CA GLU A 34 57.48 70.80 -169.40
C GLU A 34 58.07 69.73 -168.46
N LEU A 35 59.29 69.26 -168.71
CA LEU A 35 60.02 68.37 -167.80
C LEU A 35 60.41 69.07 -166.50
N VAL A 36 60.85 70.33 -166.53
CA VAL A 36 61.11 71.15 -165.34
C VAL A 36 59.82 71.31 -164.54
N LYS A 37 58.71 71.71 -165.17
CA LYS A 37 57.40 71.81 -164.49
C LYS A 37 56.94 70.47 -163.89
N LYS A 38 57.23 69.34 -164.54
CA LYS A 38 56.95 67.99 -164.02
C LYS A 38 57.86 67.61 -162.85
N VAL A 39 59.14 68.01 -162.87
CA VAL A 39 60.09 67.84 -161.76
C VAL A 39 59.70 68.72 -160.57
N ASP A 40 59.35 69.98 -160.80
CA ASP A 40 58.91 70.91 -159.75
C ASP A 40 57.60 70.44 -159.09
N ALA A 41 56.61 70.02 -159.89
CA ALA A 41 55.38 69.43 -159.36
C ALA A 41 55.63 68.11 -158.59
N ALA A 42 56.58 67.28 -159.05
CA ALA A 42 56.98 66.07 -158.33
C ALA A 42 57.76 66.39 -157.03
N ASN A 43 58.56 67.46 -157.01
CA ASN A 43 59.23 67.96 -155.82
C ASN A 43 58.23 68.54 -154.82
N GLU A 44 57.25 69.35 -155.25
CA GLU A 44 56.16 69.82 -154.39
C GLU A 44 55.36 68.66 -153.79
N GLU A 45 55.03 67.63 -154.57
CA GLU A 45 54.27 66.49 -154.09
C GLU A 45 55.11 65.60 -153.16
N LYS A 46 56.41 65.42 -153.44
CA LYS A 46 57.36 64.82 -152.50
C LYS A 46 57.39 65.59 -151.18
N ASP A 47 57.48 66.91 -151.24
CA ASP A 47 57.47 67.80 -150.07
C ASP A 47 56.17 67.71 -149.27
N ARG A 48 55.02 67.51 -149.93
CA ARG A 48 53.73 67.24 -149.26
C ARG A 48 53.71 65.87 -148.61
N LEU A 49 54.19 64.84 -149.30
CA LEU A 49 54.25 63.47 -148.80
C LEU A 49 55.22 63.31 -147.62
N GLU A 50 56.37 63.98 -147.64
CA GLU A 50 57.31 64.02 -146.51
C GLU A 50 56.68 64.70 -145.28
N LYS A 51 55.96 65.81 -145.47
CA LYS A 51 55.20 66.49 -144.39
C LYS A 51 54.04 65.62 -143.88
N ALA A 52 53.32 64.92 -144.76
CA ALA A 52 52.25 64.00 -144.39
C ALA A 52 52.77 62.78 -143.61
N ASN A 53 53.88 62.18 -144.06
CA ASN A 53 54.54 61.08 -143.35
C ASN A 53 55.03 61.51 -141.97
N ALA A 54 55.67 62.68 -141.84
CA ALA A 54 56.09 63.20 -140.54
C ALA A 54 54.91 63.41 -139.57
N LEU A 55 53.76 63.89 -140.06
CA LEU A 55 52.54 64.02 -139.26
C LEU A 55 51.92 62.66 -138.88
N LEU A 56 52.00 61.65 -139.77
CA LEU A 56 51.55 60.29 -139.48
C LEU A 56 52.47 59.60 -138.46
N GLU A 57 53.79 59.75 -138.57
CA GLU A 57 54.77 59.24 -137.61
C GLU A 57 54.56 59.87 -136.22
N GLU A 58 54.32 61.19 -136.16
CA GLU A 58 53.96 61.86 -134.91
C GLU A 58 52.63 61.34 -134.35
N SER A 59 51.60 61.20 -135.18
CA SER A 59 50.29 60.67 -134.77
C SER A 59 50.40 59.24 -134.23
N VAL A 60 51.18 58.37 -134.88
CA VAL A 60 51.43 57.00 -134.41
C VAL A 60 52.19 57.01 -133.08
N ARG A 61 53.19 57.89 -132.91
CA ARG A 61 53.91 58.05 -131.65
C ARG A 61 52.99 58.50 -130.51
N VAL A 62 52.11 59.47 -130.77
CA VAL A 62 51.10 59.93 -129.80
C VAL A 62 50.11 58.82 -129.46
N CYS A 63 49.58 58.08 -130.43
CA CYS A 63 48.68 56.96 -130.18
C CYS A 63 49.35 55.82 -129.38
N GLN A 64 50.64 55.55 -129.62
CA GLN A 64 51.38 54.55 -128.85
C GLN A 64 51.60 55.01 -127.39
N VAL A 65 51.99 56.26 -127.17
CA VAL A 65 52.11 56.83 -125.81
C VAL A 65 50.77 56.85 -125.07
N GLN A 66 49.67 57.18 -125.75
CA GLN A 66 48.31 57.11 -125.18
C GLN A 66 47.93 55.68 -124.79
N LYS A 67 48.22 54.70 -125.66
CA LYS A 67 47.97 53.28 -125.38
C LYS A 67 48.77 52.80 -124.16
N ASP A 68 50.05 53.14 -124.08
CA ASP A 68 50.91 52.70 -122.98
C ASP A 68 50.50 53.35 -121.66
N LEU A 69 50.10 54.63 -121.67
CA LEU A 69 49.51 55.31 -120.51
C LEU A 69 48.20 54.64 -120.06
N ILE A 70 47.32 54.26 -120.99
CA ILE A 70 46.07 53.55 -120.68
C ILE A 70 46.36 52.16 -120.08
N CYS A 71 47.36 51.44 -120.58
CA CYS A 71 47.80 50.17 -119.97
C CYS A 71 48.30 50.39 -118.54
N GLU A 72 49.16 51.39 -118.32
CA GLU A 72 49.63 51.73 -116.97
C GLU A 72 48.49 52.12 -116.02
N GLU A 73 47.50 52.87 -116.49
CA GLU A 73 46.32 53.24 -115.69
C GLU A 73 45.45 52.03 -115.36
N GLN A 74 45.26 51.11 -116.30
CA GLN A 74 44.56 49.84 -116.06
C GLN A 74 45.29 48.98 -115.03
N ASP A 75 46.62 48.83 -115.13
CA ASP A 75 47.43 48.10 -114.14
C ASP A 75 47.36 48.77 -112.76
N LYS A 76 47.42 50.11 -112.68
CA LYS A 76 47.27 50.85 -111.41
C LYS A 76 45.89 50.61 -110.79
N ILE A 77 44.82 50.67 -111.57
CA ILE A 77 43.45 50.40 -111.11
C ILE A 77 43.31 48.95 -110.65
N GLN A 78 43.81 47.98 -111.41
CA GLN A 78 43.73 46.56 -111.06
C GLN A 78 44.51 46.23 -109.78
N ASN A 79 45.70 46.81 -109.60
CA ASN A 79 46.47 46.62 -108.36
C ASN A 79 45.76 47.20 -107.14
N ILE A 80 45.17 48.41 -107.24
CA ILE A 80 44.38 49.01 -106.15
C ILE A 80 43.13 48.15 -105.84
N GLN A 81 42.44 47.64 -106.86
CA GLN A 81 41.29 46.75 -106.69
C GLN A 81 41.68 45.44 -105.99
N LEU A 82 42.80 44.82 -106.38
CA LEU A 82 43.30 43.60 -105.74
C LEU A 82 43.70 43.82 -104.28
N GLU A 83 44.34 44.96 -103.96
CA GLU A 83 44.68 45.33 -102.59
C GLU A 83 43.42 45.51 -101.73
N GLU A 84 42.40 46.19 -102.26
CA GLU A 84 41.15 46.44 -101.53
C GLU A 84 40.30 45.17 -101.36
N ILE A 85 40.23 44.31 -102.39
CA ILE A 85 39.62 42.97 -102.29
C ILE A 85 40.33 42.13 -101.21
N SER A 86 41.66 42.24 -101.09
CA SER A 86 42.43 41.55 -100.04
C SER A 86 42.08 42.07 -98.63
N LYS A 87 41.99 43.39 -98.44
CA LYS A 87 41.56 44.00 -97.16
C LYS A 87 40.13 43.58 -96.79
N LEU A 88 39.19 43.68 -97.73
CA LEU A 88 37.79 43.29 -97.52
C LEU A 88 37.68 41.80 -97.17
N LYS A 89 38.41 40.92 -97.87
CA LYS A 89 38.45 39.48 -97.55
C LYS A 89 38.95 39.23 -96.13
N ASN A 90 40.03 39.90 -95.70
CA ASN A 90 40.57 39.75 -94.35
C ASN A 90 39.59 40.28 -93.28
N LEU A 91 38.89 41.38 -93.56
CA LEU A 91 37.86 41.94 -92.66
C LEU A 91 36.64 41.03 -92.54
N VAL A 92 36.20 40.41 -93.64
CA VAL A 92 35.12 39.40 -93.65
C VAL A 92 35.55 38.16 -92.86
N MET A 93 36.74 37.60 -93.11
CA MET A 93 37.25 36.45 -92.35
C MET A 93 37.33 36.73 -90.84
N PHE A 94 37.72 37.93 -90.43
CA PHE A 94 37.73 38.31 -89.02
C PHE A 94 36.31 38.42 -88.44
N ARG A 95 35.35 38.99 -89.19
CA ARG A 95 33.93 39.06 -88.81
C ARG A 95 33.28 37.68 -88.69
N ASP A 96 33.61 36.76 -89.59
CA ASP A 96 33.11 35.38 -89.57
C ASP A 96 33.64 34.62 -88.35
N GLN A 97 34.95 34.73 -88.05
CA GLN A 97 35.52 34.15 -86.83
C GLN A 97 34.90 34.75 -85.56
N GLU A 98 34.75 36.07 -85.50
CA GLU A 98 34.10 36.76 -84.38
C GLU A 98 32.64 36.28 -84.19
N ALA A 99 31.92 35.98 -85.28
CA ALA A 99 30.58 35.42 -85.22
C ALA A 99 30.57 33.96 -84.71
N VAL A 100 31.52 33.12 -85.15
CA VAL A 100 31.69 31.74 -84.67
C VAL A 100 32.02 31.71 -83.17
N ASP A 101 32.95 32.54 -82.72
CA ASP A 101 33.37 32.61 -81.31
C ASP A 101 32.20 33.06 -80.41
N ARG A 102 31.41 34.05 -80.87
CA ARG A 102 30.18 34.49 -80.20
C ARG A 102 29.12 33.38 -80.14
N LEU A 103 28.92 32.62 -81.21
CA LEU A 103 27.99 31.48 -81.23
C LEU A 103 28.43 30.36 -80.28
N GLN A 104 29.73 30.09 -80.19
CA GLN A 104 30.27 29.12 -79.23
C GLN A 104 30.08 29.58 -77.78
N ALA A 105 30.34 30.86 -77.47
CA ALA A 105 30.09 31.43 -76.15
C ALA A 105 28.60 31.39 -75.76
N LEU A 106 27.69 31.76 -76.68
CA LEU A 106 26.25 31.67 -76.47
C LEU A 106 25.77 30.24 -76.23
N LYS A 107 26.36 29.24 -76.91
CA LYS A 107 26.06 27.82 -76.69
C LYS A 107 26.50 27.36 -75.30
N GLN A 108 27.65 27.83 -74.81
CA GLN A 108 28.15 27.52 -73.47
C GLN A 108 27.28 28.15 -72.36
N THR A 109 26.89 29.43 -72.50
CA THR A 109 26.01 30.08 -71.52
C THR A 109 24.59 29.51 -71.53
N GLN A 110 24.07 29.13 -72.70
CA GLN A 110 22.80 28.39 -72.79
C GLN A 110 22.87 27.05 -72.04
N GLN A 111 23.94 26.27 -72.22
CA GLN A 111 24.12 25.00 -71.50
C GLN A 111 24.19 25.19 -69.97
N GLN A 112 24.87 26.24 -69.50
CA GLN A 112 24.89 26.61 -68.07
C GLN A 112 23.49 27.02 -67.56
N LEU A 113 22.75 27.79 -68.35
CA LEU A 113 21.40 28.23 -68.02
C LEU A 113 20.40 27.06 -67.95
N ASP A 114 20.54 26.06 -68.82
CA ASP A 114 19.75 24.83 -68.77
C ASP A 114 20.12 23.93 -67.58
N GLN A 115 21.42 23.87 -67.22
CA GLN A 115 21.87 23.22 -65.99
C GLN A 115 21.25 23.87 -64.75
N CYS A 116 21.36 25.20 -64.61
CA CYS A 116 20.76 25.94 -63.50
C CYS A 116 19.23 25.77 -63.44
N ARG A 117 18.53 25.72 -64.59
CA ARG A 117 17.09 25.41 -64.64
C ARG A 117 16.79 24.03 -64.06
N SER A 118 17.54 23.00 -64.43
CA SER A 118 17.36 21.64 -63.91
C SER A 118 17.62 21.56 -62.40
N GLU A 119 18.59 22.32 -61.87
CA GLU A 119 18.84 22.37 -60.43
C GLU A 119 17.74 23.12 -59.67
N VAL A 120 17.19 24.20 -60.23
CA VAL A 120 16.03 24.92 -59.65
C VAL A 120 14.81 23.99 -59.57
N THR A 121 14.49 23.24 -60.64
CA THR A 121 13.38 22.28 -60.60
C THR A 121 13.60 21.20 -59.53
N ARG A 122 14.80 20.63 -59.44
CA ARG A 122 15.16 19.65 -58.40
C ARG A 122 15.05 20.24 -56.99
N LEU A 123 15.42 21.51 -56.79
CA LEU A 123 15.29 22.18 -55.50
C LEU A 123 13.83 22.43 -55.12
N GLN A 124 12.97 22.80 -56.06
CA GLN A 124 11.53 22.97 -55.83
C GLN A 124 10.85 21.66 -55.40
N GLU A 125 11.27 20.51 -55.93
CA GLU A 125 10.82 19.19 -55.47
C GLU A 125 11.24 18.93 -54.01
N PHE A 126 12.46 19.30 -53.62
CA PHE A 126 12.92 19.21 -52.22
C PHE A 126 12.20 20.19 -51.29
N GLU A 127 11.91 21.42 -51.73
CA GLU A 127 11.13 22.40 -50.96
C GLU A 127 9.72 21.88 -50.66
N SER A 128 9.04 21.27 -51.64
CA SER A 128 7.74 20.63 -51.43
C SER A 128 7.83 19.49 -50.41
N MET A 129 8.79 18.57 -50.58
CA MET A 129 8.96 17.45 -49.64
C MET A 129 9.33 17.89 -48.22
N LEU A 130 10.06 19.00 -48.07
CA LEU A 130 10.39 19.58 -46.77
C LEU A 130 9.15 20.18 -46.09
N GLU A 131 8.27 20.84 -46.85
CA GLU A 131 7.00 21.36 -46.31
C GLU A 131 6.06 20.22 -45.92
N ASP A 132 5.92 19.16 -46.75
CA ASP A 132 5.15 17.95 -46.41
C ASP A 132 5.64 17.29 -45.11
N VAL A 133 6.96 17.25 -44.87
CA VAL A 133 7.55 16.71 -43.63
C VAL A 133 7.28 17.65 -42.45
N LYS A 134 7.42 18.96 -42.66
CA LYS A 134 7.16 20.00 -41.65
C LYS A 134 5.70 20.04 -41.19
N GLU A 135 4.74 19.86 -42.10
CA GLU A 135 3.31 19.73 -41.77
C GLU A 135 3.04 18.48 -40.93
N ARG A 136 3.47 17.30 -41.37
CA ARG A 136 3.32 16.05 -40.61
C ARG A 136 3.97 16.11 -39.22
N CYS A 137 5.14 16.73 -39.09
CA CYS A 137 5.77 16.95 -37.79
C CYS A 137 4.98 17.95 -36.92
N ALA A 138 4.28 18.93 -37.49
CA ALA A 138 3.39 19.80 -36.73
C ALA A 138 2.13 19.06 -36.27
N GLU A 139 1.50 18.26 -37.15
CA GLU A 139 0.35 17.41 -36.81
C GLU A 139 0.66 16.42 -35.68
N GLU A 140 1.82 15.75 -35.75
CA GLU A 140 2.27 14.82 -34.70
C GLU A 140 2.51 15.56 -33.37
N ASN A 141 3.14 16.74 -33.39
CA ASN A 141 3.33 17.54 -32.18
C ASN A 141 2.01 17.98 -31.54
N GLU A 142 1.02 18.43 -32.33
CA GLU A 142 -0.32 18.74 -31.81
C GLU A 142 -1.10 17.48 -31.37
N GLY A 143 -0.81 16.32 -31.97
CA GLY A 143 -1.29 15.02 -31.51
C GLY A 143 -0.71 14.61 -30.16
N LEU A 144 0.58 14.81 -29.96
CA LEU A 144 1.27 14.53 -28.70
C LEU A 144 0.84 15.50 -27.59
N LYS A 145 0.69 16.80 -27.88
CA LYS A 145 0.14 17.78 -26.93
C LYS A 145 -1.28 17.41 -26.47
N ARG A 146 -2.18 17.06 -27.38
CA ARG A 146 -3.55 16.61 -27.03
C ARG A 146 -3.50 15.37 -26.12
N ARG A 147 -2.70 14.36 -26.47
CA ARG A 147 -2.52 13.15 -25.67
C ARG A 147 -1.90 13.40 -24.30
N LEU A 148 -1.01 14.39 -24.18
CA LEU A 148 -0.43 14.83 -22.90
C LEU A 148 -1.51 15.49 -22.04
N ASN A 149 -2.22 16.49 -22.56
CA ASN A 149 -3.30 17.17 -21.84
C ASN A 149 -4.41 16.19 -21.39
N GLU A 150 -4.76 15.21 -22.24
CA GLU A 150 -5.68 14.12 -21.86
C GLU A 150 -5.16 13.26 -20.71
N ALA A 151 -3.86 12.98 -20.66
CA ALA A 151 -3.24 12.22 -19.59
C ALA A 151 -3.16 13.03 -18.29
N GLU A 152 -2.80 14.31 -18.36
CA GLU A 152 -2.77 15.24 -17.23
C GLU A 152 -4.17 15.42 -16.61
N MET A 153 -5.21 15.58 -17.44
CA MET A 153 -6.61 15.61 -16.98
C MET A 153 -7.00 14.31 -16.27
N ARG A 154 -6.71 13.14 -16.85
CA ARG A 154 -7.01 11.84 -16.23
C ARG A 154 -6.26 11.63 -14.91
N LEU A 155 -5.00 12.09 -14.81
CA LEU A 155 -4.24 12.05 -13.56
C LEU A 155 -4.87 12.96 -12.50
N SER A 156 -5.27 14.18 -12.86
CA SER A 156 -5.95 15.10 -11.94
C SER A 156 -7.31 14.58 -11.46
N GLU A 157 -8.10 13.97 -12.36
CA GLU A 157 -9.35 13.27 -12.03
C GLU A 157 -9.09 12.06 -11.11
N GLN A 158 -8.03 11.29 -11.38
CA GLN A 158 -7.64 10.14 -10.58
C GLN A 158 -7.16 10.54 -9.19
N ASP A 159 -6.31 11.55 -9.05
CA ASP A 159 -5.85 12.08 -7.76
C ASP A 159 -7.03 12.65 -6.95
N GLY A 160 -7.92 13.39 -7.63
CA GLY A 160 -9.16 13.89 -7.04
C GLY A 160 -10.16 12.79 -6.66
N ALA A 161 -10.09 11.60 -7.27
CA ALA A 161 -10.85 10.42 -6.82
C ALA A 161 -10.18 9.74 -5.62
N HIS A 162 -8.85 9.53 -5.66
CA HIS A 162 -8.10 8.92 -4.56
C HIS A 162 -8.22 9.75 -3.29
N GLY A 163 -8.05 11.07 -3.35
CA GLY A 163 -8.21 11.96 -2.19
C GLY A 163 -9.61 11.97 -1.59
N ARG A 164 -10.67 11.70 -2.38
CA ARG A 164 -12.02 11.48 -1.84
C ARG A 164 -12.14 10.15 -1.12
N THR A 165 -11.71 9.05 -1.74
CA THR A 165 -11.71 7.74 -1.07
C THR A 165 -10.82 7.69 0.17
N GLU A 166 -9.73 8.46 0.19
CA GLU A 166 -8.85 8.57 1.35
C GLU A 166 -9.50 9.38 2.48
N ALA A 167 -10.26 10.44 2.17
CA ALA A 167 -11.06 11.18 3.14
C ALA A 167 -12.19 10.29 3.72
N GLU A 168 -12.92 9.58 2.87
CA GLU A 168 -13.99 8.64 3.29
C GLU A 168 -13.44 7.55 4.24
N LEU A 169 -12.28 6.97 3.94
CA LEU A 169 -11.61 6.00 4.81
C LEU A 169 -11.08 6.62 6.11
N ARG A 170 -10.59 7.86 6.08
CA ARG A 170 -10.16 8.59 7.30
C ARG A 170 -11.36 8.86 8.23
N ASP A 171 -12.49 9.28 7.67
CA ASP A 171 -13.73 9.54 8.41
C ASP A 171 -14.31 8.24 9.01
N GLU A 172 -14.30 7.13 8.26
CA GLU A 172 -14.70 5.81 8.78
C GLU A 172 -13.77 5.34 9.92
N ILE A 173 -12.44 5.51 9.76
CA ILE A 173 -11.46 5.19 10.80
C ILE A 173 -11.69 6.06 12.04
N GLU A 174 -11.99 7.36 11.92
CA GLU A 174 -12.30 8.19 13.09
C GLU A 174 -13.61 7.76 13.76
N GLY A 175 -14.66 7.47 12.99
CA GLY A 175 -15.94 6.96 13.49
C GLY A 175 -15.81 5.64 14.25
N LEU A 176 -15.07 4.67 13.69
CA LEU A 176 -14.77 3.39 14.34
C LEU A 176 -13.94 3.59 15.62
N ASN A 177 -12.92 4.46 15.59
CA ASN A 177 -12.18 4.84 16.80
C ASN A 177 -13.06 5.54 17.84
N GLY A 178 -14.08 6.30 17.43
CA GLY A 178 -15.11 6.86 18.30
C GLY A 178 -15.90 5.75 18.98
N LYS A 179 -16.39 4.77 18.21
CA LYS A 179 -17.14 3.62 18.75
C LYS A 179 -16.31 2.75 19.70
N ILE A 180 -15.03 2.54 19.40
CA ILE A 180 -14.09 1.84 20.30
C ILE A 180 -13.93 2.60 21.63
N ARG A 181 -13.80 3.94 21.59
CA ARG A 181 -13.74 4.78 22.80
C ARG A 181 -15.02 4.67 23.63
N GLU A 182 -16.20 4.78 23.02
CA GLU A 182 -17.49 4.61 23.70
C GLU A 182 -17.62 3.23 24.38
N LEU A 183 -17.35 2.15 23.64
CA LEU A 183 -17.45 0.79 24.16
C LEU A 183 -16.45 0.53 25.28
N THR A 184 -15.24 1.10 25.20
CA THR A 184 -14.24 1.01 26.27
C THR A 184 -14.74 1.69 27.55
N VAL A 185 -15.33 2.89 27.45
CA VAL A 185 -15.91 3.61 28.59
C VAL A 185 -17.08 2.85 29.19
N ALA A 186 -17.97 2.27 28.36
CA ALA A 186 -19.09 1.45 28.83
C ALA A 186 -18.62 0.19 29.58
N VAL A 187 -17.61 -0.53 29.05
CA VAL A 187 -17.02 -1.71 29.70
C VAL A 187 -16.36 -1.35 31.03
N GLU A 188 -15.67 -0.21 31.13
CA GLU A 188 -15.10 0.25 32.40
C GLU A 188 -16.15 0.75 33.41
N HIS A 189 -17.34 1.16 32.96
CA HIS A 189 -18.47 1.45 33.85
C HIS A 189 -19.09 0.16 34.41
N GLU A 190 -19.39 -0.81 33.54
CA GLU A 190 -19.92 -2.13 33.90
C GLU A 190 -18.99 -2.88 34.87
N LYS A 191 -17.66 -2.83 34.64
CA LYS A 191 -16.66 -3.38 35.59
C LYS A 191 -16.78 -2.78 36.99
N LYS A 192 -17.02 -1.46 37.10
CA LYS A 192 -17.12 -0.76 38.40
C LYS A 192 -18.42 -1.11 39.13
N GLU A 193 -19.55 -1.12 38.43
CA GLU A 193 -20.82 -1.53 39.03
C GLU A 193 -20.82 -3.02 39.40
N LYS A 194 -20.22 -3.90 38.57
CA LYS A 194 -19.99 -5.31 38.93
C LYS A 194 -19.13 -5.46 40.19
N ALA A 195 -18.03 -4.71 40.32
CA ALA A 195 -17.18 -4.75 41.52
C ALA A 195 -17.93 -4.30 42.79
N LYS A 196 -18.74 -3.25 42.67
CA LYS A 196 -19.62 -2.73 43.73
C LYS A 196 -20.73 -3.72 44.13
N ILE A 197 -21.31 -4.44 43.17
CA ILE A 197 -22.27 -5.53 43.45
C ILE A 197 -21.56 -6.71 44.16
N VAL A 198 -20.34 -7.09 43.74
CA VAL A 198 -19.56 -8.14 44.39
C VAL A 198 -19.22 -7.79 45.85
N LEU A 199 -18.81 -6.55 46.12
CA LEU A 199 -18.58 -6.05 47.49
C LEU A 199 -19.86 -6.14 48.32
N LYS A 200 -20.99 -5.62 47.82
CA LYS A 200 -22.27 -5.67 48.52
C LYS A 200 -22.76 -7.11 48.77
N ASN A 201 -22.53 -8.04 47.85
CA ASN A 201 -22.85 -9.45 48.06
C ASN A 201 -21.98 -10.07 49.16
N ALA A 202 -20.70 -9.71 49.24
CA ALA A 202 -19.82 -10.16 50.33
C ALA A 202 -20.26 -9.60 51.70
N GLU A 203 -20.64 -8.32 51.77
CA GLU A 203 -21.24 -7.69 52.96
C GLU A 203 -22.52 -8.42 53.41
N ILE A 204 -23.42 -8.73 52.45
CA ILE A 204 -24.65 -9.47 52.73
C ILE A 204 -24.34 -10.87 53.25
N SER A 205 -23.50 -11.66 52.57
CA SER A 205 -23.15 -13.01 53.02
C SER A 205 -22.42 -13.04 54.36
N GLN A 206 -21.61 -12.01 54.68
CA GLN A 206 -21.02 -11.86 56.01
C GLN A 206 -22.11 -11.60 57.07
N SER A 207 -23.07 -10.71 56.80
CA SER A 207 -24.18 -10.46 57.72
C SER A 207 -25.10 -11.68 57.90
N GLU A 208 -25.30 -12.46 56.83
CA GLU A 208 -26.08 -13.69 56.84
C GLU A 208 -25.44 -14.77 57.73
N GLU A 209 -24.11 -14.96 57.66
CA GLU A 209 -23.44 -15.95 58.50
C GLU A 209 -23.34 -15.51 59.97
N ILE A 210 -23.21 -14.21 60.26
CA ILE A 210 -23.33 -13.67 61.63
C ILE A 210 -24.73 -13.95 62.20
N LEU A 211 -25.79 -13.72 61.42
CA LEU A 211 -27.17 -14.01 61.84
C LEU A 211 -27.41 -15.51 62.01
N LYS A 212 -26.86 -16.36 61.14
CA LYS A 212 -26.91 -17.83 61.33
C LYS A 212 -26.15 -18.28 62.58
N GLN A 213 -25.02 -17.65 62.90
CA GLN A 213 -24.26 -18.00 64.09
C GLN A 213 -25.01 -17.64 65.37
N SER A 214 -25.56 -16.42 65.46
CA SER A 214 -26.43 -16.02 66.58
C SER A 214 -27.69 -16.90 66.68
N LEU A 215 -28.28 -17.31 65.54
CA LEU A 215 -29.42 -18.25 65.54
C LEU A 215 -29.04 -19.65 66.05
N ARG A 216 -27.81 -20.13 65.79
CA ARG A 216 -27.31 -21.39 66.35
C ARG A 216 -27.11 -21.27 67.87
N GLU A 217 -26.50 -20.19 68.33
CA GLU A 217 -26.27 -19.91 69.76
C GLU A 217 -27.58 -19.81 70.56
N GLU A 218 -28.60 -19.12 70.03
CA GLU A 218 -29.95 -19.07 70.62
C GLU A 218 -30.66 -20.45 70.58
N GLN A 219 -30.43 -21.27 69.56
CA GLN A 219 -30.98 -22.63 69.48
C GLN A 219 -30.34 -23.57 70.53
N ASP A 220 -29.04 -23.43 70.78
CA ASP A 220 -28.31 -24.18 71.81
C ASP A 220 -28.76 -23.74 73.22
N GLU A 221 -28.94 -22.44 73.49
CA GLU A 221 -29.49 -21.97 74.78
C GLU A 221 -30.95 -22.45 74.99
N ILE A 222 -31.79 -22.42 73.95
CA ILE A 222 -33.15 -23.00 74.01
C ILE A 222 -33.10 -24.51 74.30
N ALA A 223 -32.11 -25.24 73.79
CA ALA A 223 -31.93 -26.66 74.08
C ALA A 223 -31.49 -26.91 75.55
N GLU A 224 -30.51 -26.16 76.06
CA GLU A 224 -30.09 -26.24 77.47
C GLU A 224 -31.24 -25.88 78.44
N LEU A 225 -31.98 -24.81 78.15
CA LEU A 225 -33.16 -24.42 78.92
C LEU A 225 -34.26 -25.50 78.82
N GLY A 226 -34.42 -26.15 77.67
CA GLY A 226 -35.30 -27.29 77.47
C GLY A 226 -34.93 -28.51 78.34
N GLU A 227 -33.65 -28.90 78.36
CA GLU A 227 -33.17 -29.98 79.23
C GLU A 227 -33.40 -29.62 80.71
N LYS A 228 -33.05 -28.39 81.11
CA LYS A 228 -33.25 -27.88 82.47
C LYS A 228 -34.73 -27.90 82.88
N VAL A 229 -35.65 -27.57 81.97
CA VAL A 229 -37.10 -27.69 82.21
C VAL A 229 -37.55 -29.15 82.34
N THR A 230 -37.10 -30.06 81.48
CA THR A 230 -37.48 -31.49 81.61
C THR A 230 -36.93 -32.11 82.89
N LYS A 231 -35.72 -31.74 83.32
CA LYS A 231 -35.15 -32.14 84.61
C LYS A 231 -35.99 -31.63 85.79
N LEU A 232 -36.33 -30.34 85.81
CA LEU A 232 -37.18 -29.75 86.86
C LEU A 232 -38.59 -30.36 86.88
N GLN A 233 -39.15 -30.74 85.73
CA GLN A 233 -40.41 -31.50 85.66
C GLN A 233 -40.27 -32.93 86.21
N GLY A 234 -39.11 -33.56 86.05
CA GLY A 234 -38.78 -34.85 86.66
C GLY A 234 -38.70 -34.74 88.19
N GLU A 235 -37.91 -33.79 88.69
CA GLU A 235 -37.78 -33.50 90.13
C GLU A 235 -39.15 -33.15 90.76
N LEU A 236 -39.99 -32.36 90.08
CA LEU A 236 -41.34 -32.05 90.53
C LEU A 236 -42.25 -33.29 90.58
N LYS A 237 -42.18 -34.20 89.59
CA LYS A 237 -42.94 -35.47 89.63
C LYS A 237 -42.49 -36.36 90.79
N GLU A 238 -41.18 -36.43 91.06
CA GLU A 238 -40.64 -37.17 92.20
C GLU A 238 -41.14 -36.57 93.52
N ARG A 239 -41.10 -35.23 93.66
CA ARG A 239 -41.66 -34.53 94.83
C ARG A 239 -43.14 -34.79 95.02
N ASN A 240 -43.97 -34.67 93.99
CA ASN A 240 -45.41 -34.93 94.07
C ASN A 240 -45.70 -36.40 94.46
N SER A 241 -44.93 -37.38 93.93
CA SER A 241 -45.09 -38.79 94.31
C SER A 241 -44.69 -39.06 95.77
N ARG A 242 -43.68 -38.34 96.28
CA ARG A 242 -43.27 -38.40 97.68
C ARG A 242 -44.23 -37.67 98.62
N GLU A 243 -44.84 -36.57 98.17
CA GLU A 243 -45.90 -35.85 98.87
C GLU A 243 -47.14 -36.75 99.03
N ALA A 244 -47.64 -37.35 97.96
CA ALA A 244 -48.75 -38.31 98.01
C ALA A 244 -48.45 -39.53 98.92
N SER A 245 -47.22 -40.03 98.94
CA SER A 245 -46.81 -41.11 99.86
C SER A 245 -46.74 -40.66 101.33
N LEU A 246 -46.49 -39.38 101.60
CA LEU A 246 -46.55 -38.79 102.94
C LEU A 246 -48.00 -38.51 103.35
N GLU A 247 -48.87 -38.06 102.43
CA GLU A 247 -50.32 -37.97 102.65
C GLU A 247 -50.91 -39.34 103.01
N GLU A 248 -50.52 -40.41 102.31
CA GLU A 248 -50.96 -41.77 102.64
C GLU A 248 -50.50 -42.21 104.05
N GLN A 249 -49.24 -41.93 104.41
CA GLN A 249 -48.72 -42.20 105.77
C GLN A 249 -49.45 -41.39 106.84
N ILE A 250 -49.77 -40.12 106.56
CA ILE A 250 -50.58 -39.27 107.46
C ILE A 250 -51.98 -39.87 107.60
N GLN A 251 -52.63 -40.28 106.51
CA GLN A 251 -53.96 -40.89 106.53
C GLN A 251 -54.00 -42.22 107.32
N GLN A 252 -52.94 -43.04 107.20
CA GLN A 252 -52.76 -44.25 108.00
C GLN A 252 -52.58 -43.92 109.50
N LEU A 253 -51.74 -42.94 109.85
CA LEU A 253 -51.56 -42.47 111.22
C LEU A 253 -52.84 -41.85 111.82
N GLN A 254 -53.60 -41.11 111.00
CA GLN A 254 -54.91 -40.56 111.36
C GLN A 254 -55.88 -41.69 111.74
N THR A 255 -55.95 -42.74 110.92
CA THR A 255 -56.81 -43.92 111.16
C THR A 255 -56.40 -44.68 112.43
N ILE A 256 -55.11 -44.76 112.72
CA ILE A 256 -54.60 -45.34 113.97
C ILE A 256 -54.99 -44.46 115.17
N LEU A 257 -54.85 -43.14 115.06
CA LEU A 257 -55.20 -42.18 116.11
C LEU A 257 -56.71 -42.18 116.42
N ASP A 258 -57.55 -42.18 115.38
CA ASP A 258 -59.02 -42.28 115.53
C ASP A 258 -59.38 -43.56 116.31
N GLY A 259 -58.78 -44.70 115.94
CA GLY A 259 -58.91 -45.96 116.66
C GLY A 259 -58.32 -45.98 118.07
N GLU A 260 -57.34 -45.13 118.40
CA GLU A 260 -56.85 -44.92 119.77
C GLU A 260 -57.86 -44.09 120.58
N THR A 261 -58.47 -43.05 120.00
CA THR A 261 -59.55 -42.28 120.65
C THR A 261 -60.81 -43.12 120.91
N ASP A 262 -61.18 -44.05 120.02
CA ASP A 262 -62.28 -45.01 120.28
C ASP A 262 -61.97 -45.92 121.47
N LYS A 263 -60.73 -46.41 121.60
CA LYS A 263 -60.28 -47.14 122.80
C LYS A 263 -60.34 -46.26 124.05
N LEU A 264 -59.93 -44.99 123.94
CA LEU A 264 -59.91 -44.04 125.05
C LEU A 264 -61.34 -43.74 125.55
N ALA A 265 -62.28 -43.46 124.64
CA ALA A 265 -63.70 -43.29 124.95
C ALA A 265 -64.30 -44.57 125.58
N ARG A 266 -63.87 -45.75 125.12
CA ARG A 266 -64.28 -47.03 125.74
C ARG A 266 -63.69 -47.23 127.14
N ILE A 267 -62.48 -46.76 127.40
CA ILE A 267 -61.86 -46.74 128.73
C ILE A 267 -62.60 -45.78 129.66
N ASP A 268 -62.96 -44.58 129.21
CA ASP A 268 -63.74 -43.61 130.00
C ASP A 268 -65.17 -44.11 130.30
N GLN A 269 -65.79 -44.83 129.36
CA GLN A 269 -67.07 -45.50 129.58
C GLN A 269 -66.96 -46.59 130.66
N LEU A 270 -65.94 -47.46 130.58
CA LEU A 270 -65.66 -48.47 131.61
C LEU A 270 -65.27 -47.86 132.96
N SER A 271 -64.55 -46.73 132.96
CA SER A 271 -64.20 -45.94 134.16
C SER A 271 -65.45 -45.36 134.82
N THR A 272 -66.42 -44.89 134.02
CA THR A 272 -67.72 -44.41 134.48
C THR A 272 -68.53 -45.54 135.11
N GLU A 273 -68.62 -46.71 134.46
CA GLU A 273 -69.21 -47.92 135.07
C GLU A 273 -68.52 -48.28 136.39
N LEU A 274 -67.19 -48.27 136.44
CA LEU A 274 -66.40 -48.53 137.66
C LEU A 274 -66.69 -47.50 138.77
N SER A 275 -66.92 -46.24 138.42
CA SER A 275 -67.31 -45.17 139.34
C SER A 275 -68.71 -45.41 139.92
N GLU A 276 -69.67 -45.86 139.10
CA GLU A 276 -71.00 -46.26 139.55
C GLU A 276 -70.97 -47.51 140.43
N LYS A 277 -70.25 -48.57 140.02
CA LYS A 277 -70.02 -49.75 140.88
C LYS A 277 -69.37 -49.34 142.20
N ASN A 278 -68.43 -48.39 142.21
CA ASN A 278 -67.85 -47.85 143.44
C ASN A 278 -68.85 -47.06 144.30
N LYS A 279 -69.79 -46.32 143.72
CA LYS A 279 -70.92 -45.72 144.47
C LYS A 279 -71.80 -46.81 145.09
N THR A 280 -72.12 -47.87 144.35
CA THR A 280 -72.88 -49.03 144.88
C THR A 280 -72.11 -49.72 146.01
N ILE A 281 -70.81 -49.96 145.86
CA ILE A 281 -69.94 -50.54 146.89
C ILE A 281 -69.88 -49.64 148.13
N LYS A 282 -69.84 -48.31 147.99
CA LYS A 282 -69.92 -47.39 149.14
C LYS A 282 -71.27 -47.47 149.86
N GLN A 283 -72.39 -47.57 149.15
CA GLN A 283 -73.72 -47.77 149.76
C GLN A 283 -73.85 -49.14 150.46
N LEU A 284 -73.29 -50.20 149.87
CA LEU A 284 -73.24 -51.54 150.48
C LEU A 284 -72.35 -51.56 151.72
N ASN A 285 -71.16 -50.95 151.66
CA ASN A 285 -70.25 -50.83 152.81
C ASN A 285 -70.82 -49.93 153.92
N GLN A 286 -71.62 -48.92 153.61
CA GLN A 286 -72.36 -48.15 154.62
C GLN A 286 -73.34 -49.06 155.39
N ARG A 287 -74.22 -49.78 154.67
CA ARG A 287 -75.12 -50.79 155.28
C ARG A 287 -74.36 -51.84 156.09
N LEU A 288 -73.23 -52.32 155.58
CA LEU A 288 -72.39 -53.34 156.22
C LEU A 288 -71.72 -52.77 157.49
N GLY A 289 -71.30 -51.51 157.48
CA GLY A 289 -70.80 -50.79 158.66
C GLY A 289 -71.85 -50.58 159.74
N ASP A 290 -73.09 -50.26 159.34
CA ASP A 290 -74.21 -50.10 160.26
C ASP A 290 -74.62 -51.46 160.88
N MET A 291 -74.63 -52.55 160.11
CA MET A 291 -74.78 -53.91 160.64
C MET A 291 -73.61 -54.32 161.56
N LYS A 292 -72.38 -53.93 161.23
CA LYS A 292 -71.18 -54.24 162.03
C LYS A 292 -71.20 -53.59 163.41
N LYS A 293 -71.84 -52.42 163.54
CA LYS A 293 -72.11 -51.75 164.83
C LYS A 293 -72.99 -52.57 165.78
N THR A 294 -73.86 -53.43 165.25
CA THR A 294 -74.75 -54.30 166.04
C THR A 294 -74.11 -55.65 166.38
N LEU A 295 -73.13 -56.12 165.60
CA LEU A 295 -72.63 -57.50 165.65
C LEU A 295 -71.20 -57.69 166.20
N GLN A 296 -70.42 -56.63 166.39
CA GLN A 296 -69.04 -56.74 166.90
C GLN A 296 -68.77 -55.88 168.13
N GLN A 297 -69.71 -55.95 169.09
CA GLN A 297 -69.39 -55.82 170.52
C GLN A 297 -68.91 -57.17 171.11
N GLU A 298 -68.86 -58.23 170.30
CA GLU A 298 -68.29 -59.54 170.63
C GLU A 298 -67.05 -59.87 169.76
N ILE A 299 -66.08 -60.57 170.37
CA ILE A 299 -64.87 -61.17 169.76
C ILE A 299 -63.75 -60.16 169.37
N LYS A 300 -62.49 -60.64 169.36
CA LYS A 300 -61.23 -59.86 169.41
C LYS A 300 -60.28 -60.15 168.22
N SER A 301 -59.27 -59.28 168.05
CA SER A 301 -57.89 -59.57 167.56
C SER A 301 -57.56 -59.64 166.04
N ASN A 302 -56.79 -58.62 165.58
CA ASN A 302 -55.39 -58.71 165.08
C ASN A 302 -55.00 -59.24 163.64
N ASN A 303 -54.26 -58.40 162.86
CA ASN A 303 -53.21 -58.70 161.82
C ASN A 303 -53.54 -59.48 160.49
N ASN A 304 -52.80 -59.42 159.35
CA ASN A 304 -51.84 -58.47 158.67
C ASN A 304 -51.40 -58.98 157.23
N VAL A 305 -50.59 -58.23 156.42
CA VAL A 305 -49.50 -58.67 155.44
C VAL A 305 -49.65 -58.98 153.87
N THR A 306 -48.79 -58.33 153.00
CA THR A 306 -48.20 -58.65 151.60
C THR A 306 -49.03 -58.77 150.27
N GLY A 307 -48.53 -58.71 148.98
CA GLY A 307 -47.21 -58.35 148.30
C GLY A 307 -47.02 -58.74 146.74
N SER A 308 -45.96 -58.24 146.01
CA SER A 308 -45.26 -58.74 144.72
C SER A 308 -45.82 -58.54 143.24
N THR A 309 -45.17 -58.64 142.01
CA THR A 309 -43.79 -58.55 141.33
C THR A 309 -43.75 -58.70 139.72
N SER A 310 -42.71 -58.20 138.98
CA SER A 310 -42.11 -58.62 137.61
C SER A 310 -42.72 -58.24 136.19
N SER A 311 -42.15 -58.33 134.93
CA SER A 311 -40.77 -58.24 134.25
C SER A 311 -40.76 -58.38 132.64
N ASN A 312 -39.63 -58.07 131.89
CA ASN A 312 -39.18 -58.42 130.45
C ASN A 312 -39.73 -57.64 129.17
N HIS A 313 -39.29 -57.71 127.85
CA HIS A 313 -38.03 -57.79 126.99
C HIS A 313 -38.39 -57.53 125.43
N ILE A 314 -37.72 -57.60 124.22
CA ILE A 314 -36.49 -58.19 123.50
C ILE A 314 -35.87 -57.30 122.31
N GLN A 315 -35.58 -57.75 121.02
CA GLN A 315 -34.54 -57.17 120.04
C GLN A 315 -34.78 -57.03 118.43
N PRO A 316 -33.98 -57.51 117.38
CA PRO A 316 -33.41 -56.66 116.23
C PRO A 316 -33.24 -57.17 114.71
N ALA A 317 -32.61 -56.34 113.79
CA ALA A 317 -31.86 -56.59 112.46
C ALA A 317 -32.58 -56.63 111.04
N GLN A 318 -32.04 -56.58 109.76
CA GLN A 318 -30.69 -56.47 109.05
C GLN A 318 -30.74 -55.95 107.53
N SER A 319 -29.70 -56.07 106.60
CA SER A 319 -29.59 -55.33 105.25
C SER A 319 -28.79 -55.94 103.97
N PRO A 320 -27.94 -55.29 103.06
CA PRO A 320 -28.04 -55.34 101.52
C PRO A 320 -26.74 -55.46 100.56
N LEU A 321 -26.85 -55.18 99.20
CA LEU A 321 -25.84 -54.88 98.06
C LEU A 321 -25.12 -56.04 97.24
N PRO A 322 -24.25 -55.94 96.14
CA PRO A 322 -23.72 -54.90 95.13
C PRO A 322 -23.38 -55.33 93.59
N GLU A 323 -22.71 -54.45 92.74
CA GLU A 323 -21.78 -54.64 91.51
C GLU A 323 -22.24 -54.92 89.99
N LYS A 324 -21.47 -54.85 88.83
CA LYS A 324 -20.32 -54.02 88.19
C LYS A 324 -19.85 -54.52 86.71
N ILE A 325 -18.96 -53.78 85.93
CA ILE A 325 -17.84 -54.12 84.89
C ILE A 325 -17.91 -54.08 83.26
N PRO A 326 -16.80 -54.08 82.38
CA PRO A 326 -16.62 -53.23 81.12
C PRO A 326 -15.75 -53.73 79.84
N GLU A 327 -15.22 -52.80 78.96
CA GLU A 327 -13.97 -52.79 78.07
C GLU A 327 -13.83 -53.61 76.70
N LYS A 328 -12.88 -53.50 75.69
CA LYS A 328 -11.61 -52.73 75.35
C LYS A 328 -11.06 -52.84 73.83
N PHE A 329 -10.17 -51.91 73.37
CA PHE A 329 -9.11 -51.93 72.24
C PHE A 329 -9.47 -52.15 70.71
N VAL A 330 -8.64 -52.03 69.63
CA VAL A 330 -7.14 -51.95 69.33
C VAL A 330 -6.71 -51.03 68.09
N ASP A 331 -5.53 -51.23 67.45
CA ASP A 331 -4.64 -50.31 66.64
C ASP A 331 -4.25 -50.78 65.19
N GLY A 332 -3.55 -49.95 64.34
CA GLY A 332 -2.84 -50.35 63.09
C GLY A 332 -2.38 -49.22 62.10
N ALA A 333 -1.20 -49.33 61.44
CA ALA A 333 -0.58 -48.28 60.58
C ALA A 333 0.35 -48.76 59.41
N VAL A 334 0.67 -47.89 58.42
CA VAL A 334 1.70 -48.06 57.33
C VAL A 334 2.31 -46.70 56.90
N VAL A 335 3.60 -46.64 56.49
CA VAL A 335 4.32 -45.42 56.03
C VAL A 335 5.29 -45.71 54.86
N MET A 336 5.46 -44.76 53.92
CA MET A 336 6.53 -44.66 52.90
C MET A 336 6.67 -43.20 52.42
N ASP A 337 7.80 -42.69 51.91
CA ASP A 337 9.24 -43.02 52.10
C ASP A 337 10.09 -41.80 51.64
N GLU A 338 11.04 -41.32 52.44
CA GLU A 338 11.61 -39.96 52.30
C GLU A 338 12.65 -39.81 51.18
N VAL A 339 13.27 -40.91 50.73
CA VAL A 339 14.45 -40.88 49.83
C VAL A 339 14.15 -40.20 48.49
N ASN A 340 12.91 -40.31 48.00
CA ASN A 340 12.51 -39.88 46.66
C ASN A 340 12.60 -38.36 46.47
N PHE A 341 12.27 -37.56 47.50
CA PHE A 341 12.24 -36.10 47.43
C PHE A 341 13.61 -35.47 47.15
N LYS A 342 14.70 -36.07 47.64
CA LYS A 342 16.06 -35.53 47.49
C LYS A 342 16.58 -35.69 46.06
N TYR A 343 16.27 -36.81 45.41
CA TYR A 343 16.56 -37.03 43.99
C TYR A 343 15.66 -36.17 43.09
N LEU A 344 14.35 -36.17 43.34
CA LEU A 344 13.38 -35.37 42.61
C LEU A 344 13.77 -33.88 42.58
N LYS A 345 14.13 -33.29 43.72
CA LYS A 345 14.58 -31.89 43.80
C LYS A 345 15.80 -31.60 42.91
N HIS A 346 16.76 -32.53 42.83
CA HIS A 346 17.94 -32.36 41.97
C HIS A 346 17.60 -32.50 40.48
N VAL A 347 16.76 -33.47 40.11
CA VAL A 347 16.35 -33.69 38.71
C VAL A 347 15.52 -32.52 38.19
N ILE A 348 14.57 -32.00 38.98
CA ILE A 348 13.78 -30.80 38.65
C ILE A 348 14.68 -29.56 38.54
N PHE A 349 15.58 -29.33 39.51
CA PHE A 349 16.50 -28.19 39.46
C PHE A 349 17.41 -28.25 38.22
N LYS A 350 17.93 -29.43 37.87
CA LYS A 350 18.72 -29.62 36.66
C LYS A 350 17.89 -29.43 35.40
N PHE A 351 16.68 -29.97 35.32
CA PHE A 351 15.78 -29.77 34.17
C PHE A 351 15.48 -28.29 33.90
N LEU A 352 15.27 -27.49 34.95
CA LEU A 352 15.01 -26.05 34.84
C LEU A 352 16.26 -25.19 34.53
N THR A 353 17.48 -25.73 34.67
CA THR A 353 18.74 -24.98 34.49
C THR A 353 19.66 -25.52 33.38
N SER A 354 19.40 -26.73 32.88
CA SER A 354 20.12 -27.37 31.77
C SER A 354 19.85 -26.70 30.43
N ARG A 355 20.73 -26.94 29.46
CA ARG A 355 20.52 -26.48 28.09
C ARG A 355 19.47 -27.33 27.37
N GLU A 356 18.83 -26.76 26.37
CA GLU A 356 17.75 -27.32 25.55
C GLU A 356 17.90 -28.83 25.21
N VAL A 357 19.07 -29.22 24.69
CA VAL A 357 19.36 -30.60 24.26
C VAL A 357 19.49 -31.56 25.44
N GLU A 358 19.94 -31.09 26.60
CA GLU A 358 19.99 -31.89 27.84
C GLU A 358 18.58 -32.00 28.46
N ALA A 359 17.81 -30.92 28.43
CA ALA A 359 16.46 -30.88 28.99
C ALA A 359 15.53 -31.91 28.32
N ARG A 360 15.57 -32.07 26.98
CA ARG A 360 14.81 -33.13 26.28
C ARG A 360 15.12 -34.55 26.77
N HIS A 361 16.36 -34.84 27.19
CA HIS A 361 16.72 -36.15 27.76
C HIS A 361 16.28 -36.31 29.23
N LEU A 362 16.03 -35.21 29.94
CA LEU A 362 15.59 -35.23 31.34
C LEU A 362 14.07 -35.36 31.52
N ILE A 363 13.25 -35.04 30.51
CA ILE A 363 11.78 -35.13 30.57
C ILE A 363 11.33 -36.53 31.05
N LYS A 364 11.88 -37.59 30.46
CA LYS A 364 11.52 -38.97 30.81
C LYS A 364 11.89 -39.36 32.26
N ALA A 365 12.96 -38.77 32.80
CA ALA A 365 13.33 -38.95 34.21
C ALA A 365 12.40 -38.17 35.15
N VAL A 366 11.97 -36.96 34.76
CA VAL A 366 10.95 -36.17 35.48
C VAL A 366 9.61 -36.91 35.50
N ALA A 367 9.13 -37.38 34.34
CA ALA A 367 7.88 -38.12 34.22
C ALA A 367 7.85 -39.38 35.09
N THR A 368 8.93 -40.17 35.06
CA THR A 368 9.07 -41.39 35.88
C THR A 368 9.09 -41.08 37.39
N LEU A 369 9.77 -40.01 37.83
CA LEU A 369 9.87 -39.66 39.26
C LEU A 369 8.61 -38.98 39.83
N LEU A 370 7.85 -38.27 38.99
CA LEU A 370 6.60 -37.62 39.39
C LEU A 370 5.33 -38.46 39.11
N HIS A 371 5.46 -39.62 38.46
CA HIS A 371 4.33 -40.42 37.97
C HIS A 371 3.39 -39.63 37.04
N LEU A 372 3.96 -38.81 36.15
CA LEU A 372 3.18 -38.03 35.18
C LEU A 372 2.47 -38.97 34.19
N THR A 373 1.28 -38.56 33.76
CA THR A 373 0.56 -39.22 32.68
C THR A 373 1.23 -38.98 31.32
N THR A 374 0.94 -39.83 30.34
CA THR A 374 1.51 -39.73 28.99
C THR A 374 1.15 -38.41 28.29
N ASP A 375 0.01 -37.81 28.61
CA ASP A 375 -0.37 -36.48 28.11
C ASP A 375 0.40 -35.34 28.78
N GLU A 376 0.72 -35.45 30.08
CA GLU A 376 1.57 -34.47 30.77
C GLU A 376 3.04 -34.54 30.28
N GLU A 377 3.57 -35.75 30.04
CA GLU A 377 4.88 -35.94 29.40
C GLU A 377 4.89 -35.35 27.97
N ARG A 378 3.82 -35.55 27.20
CA ARG A 378 3.64 -34.97 25.85
C ARG A 378 3.59 -33.44 25.88
N ILE A 379 2.82 -32.84 26.80
CA ILE A 379 2.73 -31.37 26.95
C ILE A 379 4.08 -30.76 27.35
N LEU A 380 4.88 -31.45 28.18
CA LEU A 380 6.25 -31.03 28.50
C LEU A 380 7.17 -31.06 27.28
N HIS A 381 7.06 -32.07 26.41
CA HIS A 381 7.78 -32.10 25.12
C HIS A 381 7.35 -30.94 24.20
N GLU A 382 6.04 -30.78 23.95
CA GLU A 382 5.48 -29.74 23.09
C GLU A 382 5.87 -28.33 23.56
N THR A 383 5.83 -28.08 24.87
CA THR A 383 6.24 -26.80 25.48
C THR A 383 7.72 -26.51 25.27
N LEU A 384 8.57 -27.54 25.36
CA LEU A 384 10.02 -27.38 25.20
C LEU A 384 10.39 -27.15 23.72
N ASP A 385 9.71 -27.80 22.78
CA ASP A 385 9.95 -27.63 21.35
C ASP A 385 9.42 -26.27 20.84
N TRP A 386 8.23 -25.85 21.28
CA TRP A 386 7.66 -24.52 21.01
C TRP A 386 8.61 -23.37 21.37
N LYS A 387 9.22 -23.43 22.56
CA LYS A 387 10.19 -22.43 23.04
C LYS A 387 11.39 -22.28 22.11
N THR A 388 11.72 -23.32 21.34
CA THR A 388 12.90 -23.38 20.46
C THR A 388 12.57 -23.00 19.03
N SER A 389 11.32 -23.18 18.59
CA SER A 389 10.80 -22.62 17.35
C SER A 389 10.72 -21.08 17.40
N TRP A 390 10.28 -20.50 18.53
CA TRP A 390 10.16 -19.04 18.69
C TRP A 390 11.52 -18.33 18.53
N PHE A 391 12.62 -18.94 19.00
CA PHE A 391 13.98 -18.41 18.85
C PHE A 391 14.64 -18.70 17.49
N ARG A 392 13.90 -19.28 16.51
CA ARG A 392 14.37 -19.51 15.14
C ARG A 392 13.55 -18.75 14.07
N ALA A 393 13.02 -17.58 14.43
CA ALA A 393 12.64 -16.58 13.44
C ALA A 393 13.91 -15.94 12.84
N PRO A 394 14.06 -15.80 11.51
CA PRO A 394 15.25 -15.19 10.92
C PRO A 394 15.32 -13.68 11.17
N SER A 395 16.53 -13.21 11.50
CA SER A 395 16.99 -11.83 11.36
C SER A 395 17.96 -11.73 10.18
#